data_AF-A0A3N6HCZ9-F1
#
_entry.id   AF-A0A3N6HCZ9-F1
#
_cell.length_a   1.000
_cell.length_b   1.000
_cell.length_c   1.000
_cell.angle_alpha   90.00
_cell.angle_beta   90.00
_cell.angle_gamma   90.00
#
_symmetry.space_group_name_H-M   'P 1'
#
loop_
_entity.id
_entity.type
_entity.pdbx_description
1 polymer ?
#
loop_
_entity_poly.entity_id
_entity_poly.type
_entity_poly.pdbx_seq_one_letter_code
_entity_poly.pdbx_strand_id
1 'polypeptide(L)' 'MGWRIDYQMATPGLAGRAVKAWVERAATHGERWSDHAPVTVVYER' A
#
# COMPACT_ATOMS: atom_id res chain seq x y z
N MET A 1 10.27 6.92 12.44
CA MET A 1 8.95 6.40 12.87
C MET A 1 7.88 7.11 12.06
N GLY A 2 6.78 6.44 11.72
CA GLY A 2 5.68 7.00 10.94
C GLY A 2 4.36 6.37 11.37
N TRP A 3 3.24 6.94 10.93
CA TRP A 3 1.91 6.44 11.26
C TRP A 3 1.37 5.59 10.12
N ARG A 4 0.55 4.58 10.45
CA ARG A 4 -0.20 3.80 9.45
C ARG A 4 -1.62 4.39 9.39
N ILE A 5 -1.80 5.37 8.52
CA ILE A 5 -3.08 6.11 8.37
C ILE A 5 -3.72 5.95 6.99
N ASP A 6 -2.97 5.44 6.01
CA ASP A 6 -3.49 5.12 4.69
C ASP A 6 -3.93 3.66 4.63
N TYR A 7 -5.13 3.43 4.08
CA TYR A 7 -5.74 2.11 4.01
C TYR A 7 -6.36 1.88 2.64
N GLN A 8 -6.20 0.66 2.14
CA GLN A 8 -7.01 0.13 1.06
C GLN A 8 -8.03 -0.82 1.68
N MET A 9 -9.31 -0.52 1.52
CA MET A 9 -10.42 -1.33 2.01
C MET A 9 -11.20 -1.89 0.82
N ALA A 10 -11.58 -3.16 0.88
CA ALA A 10 -12.28 -3.86 -0.19
C ALA A 10 -13.51 -4.60 0.33
N THR A 11 -14.53 -4.74 -0.53
CA THR A 11 -15.69 -5.61 -0.24
C THR A 11 -15.26 -7.09 -0.20
N PRO A 12 -16.00 -7.98 0.47
CA PRO A 12 -15.58 -9.38 0.63
C PRO A 12 -15.21 -10.11 -0.66
N GLY A 13 -15.98 -9.88 -1.74
CA GLY A 13 -15.71 -10.51 -3.04
C GLY A 13 -14.39 -10.05 -3.69
N LEU A 14 -14.03 -8.77 -3.54
CA LEU A 14 -12.75 -8.26 -4.03
C LEU A 14 -11.60 -8.64 -3.08
N ALA A 15 -11.83 -8.59 -1.77
CA ALA A 15 -10.84 -8.99 -0.77
C ALA A 15 -10.39 -10.45 -0.94
N GLY A 16 -11.31 -11.35 -1.32
CA GLY A 16 -10.98 -12.75 -1.63
C GLY A 16 -10.04 -12.93 -2.82
N ARG A 17 -9.81 -11.89 -3.63
CA ARG A 17 -8.88 -11.89 -4.77
C ARG A 17 -7.54 -11.22 -4.45
N ALA A 18 -7.36 -10.65 -3.25
CA ALA A 18 -6.14 -9.97 -2.88
C ALA A 18 -5.02 -10.98 -2.62
N VAL A 19 -3.91 -10.86 -3.35
CA VAL A 19 -2.79 -11.82 -3.27
C VAL A 19 -1.50 -11.24 -2.71
N LYS A 20 -1.41 -9.91 -2.64
CA LYS A 20 -0.26 -9.24 -2.04
C LYS A 20 -0.65 -7.83 -1.59
N ALA A 21 -0.15 -7.40 -0.44
CA ALA A 21 -0.32 -6.04 0.06
C ALA A 21 0.96 -5.57 0.74
N TRP A 22 1.40 -4.33 0.45
CA TRP A 22 2.58 -3.74 1.07
C TRP A 22 2.52 -2.22 1.05
N VAL A 23 3.35 -1.61 1.90
CA VAL A 23 3.63 -0.17 1.87
C VAL A 23 4.97 0.00 1.16
N GLU A 24 5.00 0.83 0.11
CA GLU A 24 6.22 1.08 -0.64
C GLU A 24 7.20 1.96 0.15
N ARG A 25 8.48 1.84 -0.19
CA ARG A 25 9.54 2.61 0.45
C ARG A 25 10.53 3.04 -0.62
N ALA A 26 10.75 4.35 -0.73
CA ALA A 26 11.85 4.90 -1.52
C ALA A 26 13.20 4.33 -1.02
N ALA A 27 14.13 4.05 -1.93
CA ALA A 27 15.42 3.44 -1.57
C ALA A 27 16.22 4.33 -0.62
N THR A 28 16.11 5.65 -0.79
CA THR A 28 16.69 6.66 0.09
C THR A 28 15.65 7.68 0.55
N HIS A 29 16.00 8.49 1.55
CA HIS A 29 15.12 9.59 1.99
C HIS A 29 14.98 10.70 0.93
N GLY A 30 16.04 10.99 0.17
CA GLY A 30 16.02 12.06 -0.84
C GLY A 30 15.15 11.75 -2.06
N GLU A 31 14.87 10.48 -2.31
CA GLU A 31 13.99 10.03 -3.41
C GLU A 31 12.51 10.05 -3.04
N ARG A 32 12.16 10.48 -1.82
CA ARG A 32 10.75 10.67 -1.46
C ARG A 32 10.19 11.89 -2.15
N TRP A 33 9.04 11.72 -2.80
CA TRP A 33 8.29 12.80 -3.41
C TRP A 33 7.07 13.23 -2.57
N SER A 34 6.71 12.45 -1.53
CA SER A 34 5.63 12.71 -0.59
C SER A 34 6.06 12.32 0.83
N ASP A 35 5.39 12.93 1.82
CA ASP A 35 5.45 12.56 3.23
C ASP A 35 4.70 11.25 3.55
N HIS A 36 3.79 10.83 2.67
CA HIS A 36 3.15 9.52 2.69
C HIS A 36 3.87 8.51 1.79
N ALA A 37 3.73 7.23 2.15
CA ALA A 37 4.19 6.12 1.34
C ALA A 37 2.99 5.45 0.64
N PRO A 38 3.10 5.04 -0.64
CA PRO A 38 2.03 4.32 -1.33
C PRO A 38 1.66 3.02 -0.61
N VAL A 39 0.35 2.76 -0.51
CA VAL A 39 -0.20 1.46 -0.10
C VAL A 39 -0.62 0.73 -1.38
N THR A 40 0.03 -0.39 -1.68
CA THR A 40 -0.19 -1.16 -2.90
C THR A 40 -0.81 -2.51 -2.56
N VAL A 41 -1.88 -2.87 -3.26
CA VAL A 41 -2.54 -4.19 -3.16
C VAL A 41 -2.70 -4.77 -4.56
N VAL A 42 -2.32 -6.03 -4.74
CA VAL A 42 -2.48 -6.77 -5.99
C VAL A 42 -3.65 -7.73 -5.87
N TYR A 43 -4.52 -7.72 -6.89
CA TYR A 43 -5.67 -8.60 -7.00
C TYR A 43 -5.49 -9.53 -8.20
N GLU A 44 -5.73 -10.82 -7.99
CA GLU A 44 -5.81 -11.77 -9.10
C GLU A 44 -7.05 -11.54 -9.94
N ARG A 45 -6.97 -11.82 -11.24
CA ARG A 45 -8.04 -11.58 -12.20
C ARG A 45 -9.20 -12.56 -12.06
#